data_AF-A0AAD6YYU3-F1
#
_entry.id   AF-A0AAD6YYU3-F1
#
_cell.length_a   1.000
_cell.length_b   1.000
_cell.length_c   1.000
_cell.angle_alpha   90.00
_cell.angle_beta   90.00
_cell.angle_gamma   90.00
#
_symmetry.space_group_name_H-M   'P 1'
#
loop_
_entity.id
_entity.type
_entity.pdbx_description
1 polymer ?
#
loop_
_entity_poly.entity_id
_entity_poly.type
_entity_poly.pdbx_seq_one_letter_code
_entity_poly.pdbx_strand_id
1 'polypeptide(L)'
;MYGAAPAEDVVRHRIVKFTRGLGDDIPIYERRPSATVDEAWHELYSVAETRISKSEAMKMPNKTWPLRSKPGNYAFALDVFHQLHWLDMLRQQVHMGYNNYTRAPISHVRHSLRHCIGAIRQALMCSADISIVVWQWSEKRQVAEQRDDVLHVCRDFDRIRD
;
A
#
# COMPACT_ATOMS: atom_id res chain seq x y z
N MET A 1 -8.65 -12.94 21.19
CA MET A 1 -9.17 -12.73 19.83
C MET A 1 -8.55 -11.43 19.33
N TYR A 2 -7.59 -11.52 18.41
CA TYR A 2 -7.16 -10.34 17.64
C TYR A 2 -8.39 -9.83 16.91
N GLY A 3 -8.70 -8.54 17.00
CA GLY A 3 -9.90 -7.97 16.39
C GLY A 3 -9.87 -8.24 14.89
N ALA A 4 -10.82 -9.02 14.39
CA ALA A 4 -10.83 -9.46 13.00
C ALA A 4 -10.85 -8.23 12.07
N ALA A 5 -9.87 -8.15 11.17
CA ALA A 5 -9.94 -7.19 10.08
C ALA A 5 -11.17 -7.54 9.20
N PRO A 6 -11.92 -6.56 8.69
CA PRO A 6 -13.06 -6.80 7.80
C PRO A 6 -12.77 -7.63 6.54
N ALA A 7 -11.50 -7.79 6.14
CA ALA A 7 -11.09 -8.64 5.03
C ALA A 7 -10.56 -10.02 5.46
N GLU A 8 -10.67 -10.40 6.74
CA GLU A 8 -10.11 -11.66 7.26
C GLU A 8 -10.71 -12.90 6.58
N ASP A 9 -12.01 -12.90 6.29
CA ASP A 9 -12.75 -14.04 5.74
C ASP A 9 -12.34 -14.38 4.28
N VAL A 10 -11.81 -13.40 3.55
CA VAL A 10 -11.33 -13.55 2.18
C VAL A 10 -9.84 -13.87 2.09
N VAL A 11 -9.09 -13.85 3.19
CA VAL A 11 -7.64 -14.17 3.18
C VAL A 11 -7.42 -15.61 2.74
N ARG A 12 -6.65 -15.80 1.67
CA ARG A 12 -6.20 -17.11 1.18
C ARG A 12 -4.72 -17.06 0.86
N HIS A 13 -4.00 -18.12 1.22
CA HIS A 13 -2.58 -18.24 0.93
C HIS A 13 -2.36 -18.93 -0.41
N ARG A 14 -1.41 -18.44 -1.19
CA ARG A 14 -0.94 -19.08 -2.42
C ARG A 14 0.58 -18.96 -2.53
N ILE A 15 1.19 -19.96 -3.17
CA ILE A 15 2.63 -19.93 -3.47
C ILE A 15 2.81 -19.12 -4.76
N VAL A 16 3.63 -18.07 -4.69
CA VAL A 16 3.96 -17.21 -5.83
C VAL A 16 5.47 -17.14 -5.97
N LYS A 17 5.99 -17.38 -7.17
CA LYS A 17 7.39 -17.13 -7.49
C LYS A 17 7.57 -15.64 -7.80
N PHE A 18 8.50 -14.97 -7.13
CA PHE A 18 8.81 -13.58 -7.43
C PHE A 18 9.57 -13.47 -8.76
N THR A 19 9.26 -12.41 -9.53
CA THR A 19 10.01 -12.03 -10.72
C THR A 19 11.32 -11.38 -10.32
N ARG A 20 12.38 -11.68 -11.07
CA ARG A 20 13.72 -11.13 -10.75
C ARG A 20 13.89 -9.71 -11.27
N GLY A 21 13.18 -9.29 -12.32
CA GLY A 21 13.24 -7.89 -12.77
C GLY A 21 14.53 -7.51 -13.51
N LEU A 22 15.29 -8.48 -14.01
CA LEU A 22 16.58 -8.29 -14.68
C LEU A 22 16.62 -9.06 -16.00
N GLY A 23 17.42 -8.57 -16.95
CA GLY A 23 17.55 -9.19 -18.28
C GLY A 23 16.22 -9.18 -19.03
N ASP A 24 15.79 -10.36 -19.49
CA ASP A 24 14.56 -10.52 -20.28
C ASP A 24 13.28 -10.66 -19.43
N ASP A 25 13.40 -10.70 -18.10
CA ASP A 25 12.30 -10.86 -17.14
C ASP A 25 11.96 -9.54 -16.42
N ILE A 26 11.73 -8.47 -17.18
CA ILE A 26 11.34 -7.17 -16.62
C ILE A 26 9.80 -7.04 -16.61
N PRO A 27 9.14 -7.16 -15.44
CA PRO A 27 7.70 -7.05 -15.33
C PRO A 27 7.25 -5.62 -15.64
N ILE A 28 5.97 -5.44 -16.01
CA ILE A 28 5.40 -4.12 -16.36
C ILE A 28 5.72 -3.04 -15.33
N TYR A 29 5.69 -3.39 -14.03
CA TYR A 29 5.94 -2.48 -12.91
C TYR A 29 7.38 -1.94 -12.82
N GLU A 30 8.34 -2.59 -13.47
CA GLU A 30 9.78 -2.24 -13.44
C GLU A 30 10.28 -1.66 -14.78
N ARG A 31 9.39 -1.54 -15.77
CA ARG A 31 9.69 -0.95 -17.08
C ARG A 31 9.92 0.55 -16.98
N ARG A 32 10.46 1.13 -18.06
CA ARG A 32 10.64 2.58 -18.15
C ARG A 32 9.29 3.30 -18.03
N PRO A 33 9.24 4.53 -17.46
CA PRO A 33 8.01 5.28 -17.32
C PRO A 33 7.24 5.42 -18.64
N SER A 34 5.95 5.13 -18.58
CA SER A 34 5.00 5.29 -19.67
C SER A 34 3.59 5.30 -19.08
N ALA A 35 2.61 5.80 -19.84
CA ALA A 35 1.21 5.78 -19.42
C ALA A 35 0.73 4.37 -19.04
N THR A 36 1.14 3.33 -19.78
CA THR A 36 0.81 1.93 -19.46
C THR A 36 1.42 1.46 -18.14
N VAL A 37 2.63 1.92 -17.79
CA VAL A 37 3.23 1.60 -16.48
C VAL A 37 2.45 2.30 -15.37
N ASP A 38 2.11 3.58 -15.57
CA ASP A 38 1.37 4.37 -14.58
C ASP A 38 -0.03 3.80 -14.35
N GLU A 39 -0.73 3.35 -15.40
CA GLU A 39 -2.01 2.66 -15.31
C GLU A 39 -1.89 1.32 -14.56
N ALA A 40 -0.92 0.48 -14.91
CA ALA A 40 -0.71 -0.80 -14.24
C ALA A 40 -0.45 -0.62 -12.73
N TRP A 41 0.31 0.41 -12.34
CA TRP A 41 0.51 0.75 -10.93
C TRP A 41 -0.76 1.26 -10.26
N HIS A 42 -1.52 2.13 -10.94
CA HIS A 42 -2.77 2.67 -10.42
C HIS A 42 -3.78 1.56 -10.11
N GLU A 43 -3.91 0.57 -10.98
CA GLU A 43 -4.81 -0.58 -10.80
C GLU A 43 -4.54 -1.39 -9.52
N LEU A 44 -3.30 -1.40 -9.00
CA LEU A 44 -2.95 -2.17 -7.80
C LEU A 44 -3.63 -1.67 -6.53
N TYR A 45 -3.97 -0.38 -6.48
CA TYR A 45 -4.56 0.28 -5.31
C TYR A 45 -5.88 0.99 -5.62
N SER A 46 -6.31 1.01 -6.89
CA SER A 46 -7.60 1.51 -7.31
C SER A 46 -8.70 0.51 -6.94
N VAL A 47 -9.07 0.52 -5.66
CA VAL A 47 -10.22 -0.23 -5.16
C VAL A 47 -11.46 0.65 -5.16
N ALA A 48 -12.57 0.11 -5.68
CA ALA A 48 -13.86 0.79 -5.65
C ALA A 48 -14.30 1.01 -4.19
N GLU A 49 -14.80 2.23 -3.90
CA GLU A 49 -15.40 2.69 -2.63
C GLU A 49 -15.25 1.73 -1.44
N THR A 50 -14.16 1.86 -0.68
CA THR A 50 -13.96 1.12 0.57
C THR A 50 -14.83 1.72 1.68
N ARG A 51 -16.08 1.23 1.75
CA ARG A 51 -17.04 1.57 2.80
C ARG A 51 -17.53 0.34 3.54
N ILE A 52 -17.75 0.51 4.84
CA ILE A 52 -18.37 -0.48 5.72
C ILE A 52 -19.62 0.12 6.37
N SER A 53 -20.53 -0.75 6.79
CA SER A 53 -21.68 -0.36 7.58
C SER A 53 -21.27 0.10 8.99
N LYS A 54 -22.16 0.85 9.65
CA LYS A 54 -21.98 1.21 11.06
C LYS A 54 -21.75 -0.01 11.96
N SER A 55 -22.47 -1.11 11.75
CA SER A 55 -22.36 -2.29 12.61
C SER A 55 -20.99 -2.97 12.48
N GLU A 56 -20.39 -2.97 11.28
CA GLU A 56 -19.02 -3.45 11.04
C GLU A 56 -17.98 -2.49 11.63
N ALA A 57 -18.12 -1.18 11.38
CA ALA A 57 -17.23 -0.16 11.94
C ALA A 57 -17.20 -0.20 13.48
N MET A 58 -18.32 -0.55 14.12
CA MET A 58 -18.39 -0.66 15.57
C MET A 58 -17.65 -1.89 16.14
N LYS A 59 -17.44 -2.95 15.34
CA LYS A 59 -16.66 -4.13 15.73
C LYS A 59 -15.15 -3.92 15.62
N MET A 60 -14.73 -2.91 14.87
CA MET A 60 -13.31 -2.62 14.67
C MET A 60 -12.65 -2.10 15.95
N PRO A 61 -11.37 -2.45 16.18
CA PRO A 61 -10.61 -1.95 17.32
C PRO A 61 -10.39 -0.43 17.24
N ASN A 62 -10.16 0.09 16.03
CA ASN A 62 -9.99 1.52 15.78
C ASN A 62 -11.25 2.10 15.15
N LYS A 63 -11.75 3.20 15.71
CA LYS A 63 -12.93 3.89 15.19
C LYS A 63 -12.56 4.75 13.99
N THR A 64 -13.42 4.71 12.99
CA THR A 64 -13.34 5.55 11.79
C THR A 64 -14.51 6.54 11.76
N TRP A 65 -14.32 7.66 11.07
CA TRP A 65 -15.27 8.75 10.97
C TRP A 65 -16.36 8.42 9.95
N PRO A 66 -17.63 8.76 10.23
CA PRO A 66 -18.72 8.51 9.29
C PRO A 66 -18.58 9.35 8.02
N LEU A 67 -18.98 8.78 6.89
CA LEU A 67 -19.07 9.49 5.63
C LEU A 67 -20.25 10.47 5.68
N ARG A 68 -19.97 11.78 5.68
CA ARG A 68 -21.01 12.82 5.68
C ARG A 68 -21.94 12.73 4.47
N SER A 69 -21.41 12.33 3.32
CA SER A 69 -22.17 12.17 2.07
C SER A 69 -23.09 10.95 2.05
N LYS A 70 -22.85 9.94 2.89
CA LYS A 70 -23.60 8.69 2.93
C LYS A 70 -23.83 8.26 4.40
N PRO A 71 -24.86 8.79 5.07
CA PRO A 71 -25.18 8.45 6.46
C PRO A 71 -25.23 6.93 6.70
N GLY A 72 -24.67 6.48 7.82
CA GLY A 72 -24.60 5.06 8.17
C GLY A 72 -23.43 4.27 7.53
N ASN A 73 -22.69 4.89 6.60
CA ASN A 73 -21.48 4.33 6.01
C ASN A 73 -20.24 4.99 6.61
N TYR A 74 -19.17 4.22 6.71
CA TYR A 74 -17.90 4.64 7.25
C TYR A 74 -16.79 4.36 6.24
N ALA A 75 -15.88 5.31 6.06
CA ALA A 75 -14.73 5.15 5.20
C ALA A 75 -13.70 4.24 5.87
N PHE A 76 -13.08 3.40 5.08
CA PHE A 76 -11.94 2.60 5.48
C PHE A 76 -11.01 2.43 4.28
N ALA A 77 -9.78 1.98 4.47
CA ALA A 77 -8.97 1.42 3.40
C ALA A 77 -8.14 0.27 3.97
N LEU A 78 -7.85 -0.76 3.19
CA LEU A 78 -6.85 -1.75 3.61
C LEU A 78 -5.45 -1.14 3.44
N ASP A 79 -4.60 -1.35 4.44
CA ASP A 79 -3.30 -0.69 4.50
C ASP A 79 -2.39 -1.07 3.33
N VAL A 80 -2.46 -2.31 2.84
CA VAL A 80 -1.73 -2.74 1.63
C VAL A 80 -1.95 -1.82 0.42
N PHE A 81 -3.17 -1.30 0.22
CA PHE A 81 -3.46 -0.39 -0.89
C PHE A 81 -2.89 1.02 -0.63
N HIS A 82 -2.88 1.45 0.63
CA HIS A 82 -2.25 2.71 1.02
C HIS A 82 -0.73 2.67 0.82
N GLN A 83 -0.10 1.57 1.25
CA GLN A 83 1.33 1.30 1.05
C GLN A 83 1.69 1.26 -0.44
N LEU A 84 0.89 0.60 -1.28
CA LEU A 84 1.10 0.54 -2.73
C LEU A 84 0.95 1.91 -3.40
N HIS A 85 -0.02 2.73 -2.97
CA HIS A 85 -0.17 4.10 -3.46
C HIS A 85 1.06 4.97 -3.16
N TRP A 86 1.59 4.93 -1.93
CA TRP A 86 2.81 5.67 -1.59
C TRP A 86 4.05 5.15 -2.30
N LEU A 87 4.16 3.83 -2.47
CA LEU A 87 5.25 3.25 -3.25
C LEU A 87 5.22 3.72 -4.71
N ASP A 88 4.02 3.87 -5.29
CA ASP A 88 3.86 4.44 -6.64
C ASP A 88 4.24 5.93 -6.69
N MET A 89 3.85 6.72 -5.69
CA MET A 89 4.29 8.12 -5.59
C MET A 89 5.82 8.23 -5.54
N LEU A 90 6.47 7.39 -4.74
CA LEU A 90 7.94 7.33 -4.66
C LEU A 90 8.56 6.93 -6.00
N ARG A 91 8.00 5.95 -6.71
CA ARG A 91 8.41 5.57 -8.08
C ARG A 91 8.38 6.77 -9.01
N GLN A 92 7.28 7.52 -9.02
CA GLN A 92 7.14 8.70 -9.88
C GLN A 92 8.18 9.77 -9.53
N GLN A 93 8.45 10.00 -8.23
CA GLN A 93 9.45 10.97 -7.77
C GLN A 93 10.89 10.62 -8.18
N VAL A 94 11.27 9.33 -8.21
CA VAL A 94 12.58 8.88 -8.69
C VAL A 94 12.88 9.35 -10.13
N HIS A 95 11.84 9.64 -10.91
CA HIS A 95 11.97 10.13 -12.29
C HIS A 95 12.02 11.66 -12.43
N MET A 96 11.58 12.42 -11.41
CA MET A 96 11.37 13.88 -11.50
C MET A 96 12.59 14.76 -11.18
N GLY A 97 13.72 14.21 -10.72
CA GLY A 97 14.93 15.00 -10.50
C GLY A 97 15.89 14.29 -9.56
N TYR A 98 16.84 13.54 -10.13
CA TYR A 98 17.86 12.86 -9.34
C TYR A 98 19.16 13.64 -9.41
N ASN A 99 19.58 14.20 -8.27
CA ASN A 99 20.97 14.63 -8.10
C ASN A 99 21.82 13.38 -7.92
N ASN A 100 22.81 13.19 -8.79
CA ASN A 100 23.62 11.98 -8.79
C ASN A 100 24.58 11.96 -7.59
N TYR A 101 24.15 11.38 -6.47
CA TYR A 101 25.00 11.17 -5.29
C TYR A 101 25.99 10.00 -5.47
N THR A 102 25.87 9.24 -6.56
CA THR A 102 26.75 8.13 -6.91
C THR A 102 27.65 8.49 -8.10
N ARG A 103 28.80 7.83 -8.25
CA ARG A 103 29.60 7.93 -9.49
C ARG A 103 29.03 7.10 -10.65
N ALA A 104 27.92 6.39 -10.44
CA ALA A 104 27.30 5.55 -11.45
C ALA A 104 26.48 6.40 -12.46
N PRO A 105 26.28 5.93 -13.70
CA PRO A 105 25.39 6.61 -14.63
C PRO A 105 23.97 6.65 -14.09
N ILE A 106 23.28 7.80 -14.22
CA ILE A 106 21.91 8.01 -13.74
C ILE A 106 20.93 6.95 -14.30
N SER A 107 21.18 6.46 -15.52
CA SER A 107 20.39 5.39 -16.14
C SER A 107 20.47 4.07 -15.38
N HIS A 108 21.65 3.70 -14.88
CA HIS A 108 21.86 2.51 -14.05
C HIS A 108 21.17 2.68 -12.70
N VAL A 109 21.35 3.82 -12.03
CA VAL A 109 20.71 4.10 -10.74
C VAL A 109 19.18 4.03 -10.86
N ARG A 110 18.61 4.65 -11.89
CA ARG A 110 17.16 4.59 -12.16
C ARG A 110 16.67 3.18 -12.45
N HIS A 111 17.45 2.34 -13.11
CA HIS A 111 17.08 0.94 -13.31
C HIS A 111 17.10 0.16 -11.99
N SER A 112 18.18 0.30 -11.20
CA SER A 112 18.26 -0.33 -9.89
C SER A 112 17.12 0.09 -8.96
N LEU A 113 16.77 1.37 -8.93
CA LEU A 113 15.65 1.86 -8.12
C LEU A 113 14.31 1.29 -8.57
N ARG A 114 14.03 1.23 -9.88
CA ARG A 114 12.82 0.56 -10.39
C ARG A 114 12.76 -0.90 -9.96
N HIS A 115 13.88 -1.61 -10.04
CA HIS A 115 13.97 -3.00 -9.61
C HIS A 115 13.70 -3.15 -8.10
N CYS A 116 14.32 -2.32 -7.26
CA CYS A 116 14.07 -2.32 -5.81
C CYS A 116 12.59 -2.03 -5.49
N ILE A 117 11.99 -1.04 -6.14
CA ILE A 117 10.58 -0.69 -5.99
C ILE A 117 9.69 -1.88 -6.40
N GLY A 118 10.01 -2.56 -7.52
CA GLY A 118 9.31 -3.77 -7.97
C GLY A 118 9.39 -4.92 -6.96
N ALA A 119 10.55 -5.12 -6.33
CA ALA A 119 10.73 -6.11 -5.27
C ALA A 119 9.90 -5.79 -4.01
N ILE A 120 9.90 -4.52 -3.57
CA ILE A 120 9.07 -4.07 -2.43
C ILE A 120 7.58 -4.29 -2.74
N ARG A 121 7.12 -3.91 -3.94
CA ARG A 121 5.74 -4.16 -4.38
C ARG A 121 5.36 -5.63 -4.27
N GLN A 122 6.21 -6.54 -4.72
CA GLN A 122 5.96 -7.99 -4.60
C GLN A 122 5.86 -8.42 -3.13
N ALA A 123 6.74 -7.91 -2.26
CA ALA A 123 6.70 -8.19 -0.83
C ALA A 123 5.39 -7.69 -0.19
N LEU A 124 4.99 -6.43 -0.46
CA LEU A 124 3.75 -5.85 0.05
C LEU A 124 2.52 -6.65 -0.39
N MET A 125 2.44 -7.05 -1.67
CA MET A 125 1.33 -7.88 -2.15
C MET A 125 1.35 -9.31 -1.61
N CYS A 126 2.54 -9.83 -1.26
CA CYS A 126 2.69 -11.18 -0.71
C CYS A 126 2.35 -11.24 0.79
N SER A 127 2.69 -10.19 1.56
CA SER A 127 2.31 -10.09 2.98
C SER A 127 0.91 -9.53 3.17
N ALA A 128 0.49 -8.63 2.27
CA ALA A 128 -0.79 -7.94 2.21
C ALA A 128 -1.36 -7.58 3.58
N ASP A 129 -0.93 -6.43 4.12
CA ASP A 129 -1.49 -5.93 5.38
C ASP A 129 -2.96 -5.54 5.19
N ILE A 130 -3.85 -6.32 5.79
CA ILE A 130 -5.30 -6.12 5.77
C ILE A 130 -5.81 -5.29 6.94
N SER A 131 -4.91 -4.73 7.75
CA SER A 131 -5.27 -3.74 8.77
C SER A 131 -5.93 -2.54 8.10
N ILE A 132 -6.78 -1.85 8.85
CA ILE A 132 -7.58 -0.77 8.29
C ILE A 132 -6.98 0.58 8.60
N VAL A 133 -6.72 1.33 7.55
CA VAL A 133 -6.55 2.77 7.63
C VAL A 133 -7.90 3.44 7.87
N VAL A 134 -7.98 4.22 8.95
CA VAL A 134 -9.21 4.86 9.41
C VAL A 134 -9.18 6.36 9.17
N TRP A 135 -10.34 7.01 9.22
CA TRP A 135 -10.42 8.46 9.27
C TRP A 135 -10.78 8.89 10.68
N GLN A 136 -10.06 9.84 11.25
CA GLN A 136 -10.36 10.39 12.57
C GLN A 136 -10.42 11.91 12.52
N TRP A 137 -11.36 12.51 13.25
CA TRP A 137 -11.48 13.95 13.32
C TRP A 137 -10.29 14.57 14.04
N SER A 138 -9.64 15.52 13.39
CA SER A 138 -8.52 16.28 13.94
C SER A 138 -9.02 17.64 14.39
N GLU A 139 -9.14 17.85 15.70
CA GLU A 139 -9.56 19.16 16.25
C GLU A 139 -8.58 20.28 15.89
N LYS A 140 -7.28 19.96 15.77
CA LYS A 140 -6.27 20.94 15.39
C LYS A 140 -6.47 21.45 13.96
N ARG A 141 -6.85 20.57 13.04
CA ARG A 141 -6.93 20.88 11.59
C ARG A 141 -8.35 21.00 11.07
N GLN A 142 -9.35 20.74 11.91
CA GLN A 142 -10.78 20.81 11.60
C GLN A 142 -11.15 19.99 10.35
N VAL A 143 -10.54 18.80 10.22
CA VAL A 143 -10.75 17.87 9.11
C VAL A 143 -10.64 16.43 9.60
N ALA A 144 -11.32 15.50 8.91
CA ALA A 144 -11.10 14.08 9.11
C ALA A 144 -9.77 13.68 8.42
N GLU A 145 -8.80 13.29 9.23
CA GLU A 145 -7.47 12.88 8.75
C GLU A 145 -7.40 11.36 8.65
N GLN A 146 -6.67 10.88 7.64
CA GLN A 146 -6.33 9.48 7.50
C GLN A 146 -5.32 9.11 8.60
N ARG A 147 -5.53 7.96 9.25
CA ARG A 147 -4.69 7.41 10.32
C ARG A 147 -4.34 5.98 10.00
N ASP A 148 -3.07 5.76 9.70
CA ASP A 148 -2.39 4.49 9.44
C ASP A 148 -1.54 4.05 10.64
N ASP A 149 -1.39 4.89 11.66
CA ASP A 149 -0.76 4.59 12.95
C ASP A 149 -1.71 3.84 13.90
N VAL A 150 -2.25 2.74 13.41
CA VAL A 150 -3.26 1.92 14.09
C VAL A 150 -2.69 0.58 14.54
N LEU A 151 -3.55 -0.35 14.95
CA LEU A 151 -3.12 -1.70 15.31
C LEU A 151 -2.95 -2.53 14.04
N HIS A 152 -1.79 -3.17 13.90
CA HIS A 152 -1.45 -4.09 12.81
C HIS A 152 -1.17 -5.50 13.34
N VAL A 153 -1.39 -6.50 12.49
CA VAL A 153 -0.97 -7.88 12.77
C VAL A 153 0.30 -8.17 11.98
N CYS A 154 1.43 -8.22 12.69
CA CYS A 154 2.74 -8.42 12.10
C CYS A 154 3.28 -9.82 12.38
N ARG A 155 4.17 -10.30 11.51
CA ARG A 155 5.11 -11.35 11.88
C ARG A 155 6.07 -10.77 12.92
N ASP A 156 6.39 -11.57 13.94
CA ASP A 156 7.35 -11.17 14.98
C ASP A 156 8.74 -11.00 14.35
N PHE A 157 9.10 -9.75 14.06
CA PHE A 157 10.33 -9.43 13.34
C PHE A 157 11.57 -9.66 14.20
N ASP A 158 11.48 -9.39 15.51
CA ASP A 158 12.60 -9.61 16.43
C ASP A 158 12.98 -11.09 16.46
N ARG A 159 11.98 -11.99 16.49
CA ARG A 159 12.24 -13.44 16.39
C ARG A 159 12.78 -13.92 15.05
N ILE A 160 12.55 -13.19 13.96
CA ILE A 160 13.10 -13.54 12.64
C ILE A 160 14.56 -13.08 12.52
N ARG A 161 14.88 -11.96 13.18
CA ARG A 161 16.22 -11.36 13.14
C ARG A 161 17.24 -12.15 13.97
N ASP A 162 16.81 -12.69 15.10
CA ASP A 162 17.65 -13.44 16.04
C ASP A 162 18.00 -14.85 15.53
#